data_AF-Q1WWG8-F1
#
_entry.id   AF-Q1WWG8-F1
#
_cell.length_a   1.000
_cell.length_b   1.000
_cell.length_c   1.000
_cell.angle_alpha   90.00
_cell.angle_beta   90.00
_cell.angle_gamma   90.00
#
_symmetry.space_group_name_H-M   'P 1'
#
loop_
_entity.id
_entity.type
_entity.pdbx_description
1 polymer ?
#
loop_
_entity_poly.entity_id
_entity_poly.type
_entity_poly.pdbx_seq_one_letter_code
_entity_poly.pdbx_strand_id
1 'polypeptide(L)'
;MLNHDYCTKEVFNNNFFKDFRKSMTPREREIIKDFRKCNFQEMFNYFQAESEKRKAASKEEKLIKKNENEALMKEFGFCMIDGHKEKIGNFRLEPPGLFRGRGEHPKMGMIKRRIQASDVSINCGKDSKVPSPPPGSRWKEVRHDNTVTWLASWIENVQGQVKYIMLNPSSKLKGEKDHIKYETARRLDKVIDKIRATYRDEWKSKEMRVRQRAVALYFIDKLALRAGNEKDEDQADTVGCCSLRVEHVQLHKELNGKENVVVFDFPGKDSIRYYNEVEVEKRVFKNLELFMEHKKEGDDLFDRLNTQVLNEHLKELMEGLTAKVFRTYNASKTLQSQLDLLTDPSATVPEKLLAYNRANRVHIYIYIYVYNNKKKKKKKKK
;
A
#
# COMPACT_ATOMS: atom_id res chain seq x y z
N MET A 1 9.56 20.77 9.39
CA MET A 1 8.41 19.92 9.79
C MET A 1 8.00 20.17 11.25
N LEU A 2 8.40 21.28 11.89
CA LEU A 2 8.26 21.46 13.35
C LEU A 2 6.81 21.36 13.86
N ASN A 3 5.83 21.72 13.03
CA ASN A 3 4.40 21.63 13.35
C ASN A 3 3.74 20.29 12.99
N HIS A 4 4.51 19.25 12.68
CA HIS A 4 3.99 17.94 12.30
C HIS A 4 4.18 16.92 13.42
N ASP A 5 3.18 16.07 13.66
CA ASP A 5 3.20 14.92 14.59
C ASP A 5 4.41 13.98 14.48
N TYR A 6 5.19 14.01 13.39
CA TYR A 6 6.42 13.22 13.31
C TYR A 6 7.50 13.80 14.22
N CYS A 7 7.59 15.13 14.34
CA CYS A 7 8.61 15.79 15.17
C CYS A 7 8.36 15.63 16.67
N THR A 8 7.20 15.13 17.10
CA THR A 8 6.95 14.77 18.49
C THR A 8 7.36 13.34 18.82
N LYS A 9 7.69 12.52 17.81
CA LYS A 9 8.09 11.12 17.99
C LYS A 9 9.59 11.01 18.24
N GLU A 10 9.95 10.32 19.31
CA GLU A 10 11.35 10.12 19.71
C GLU A 10 12.16 9.39 18.63
N VAL A 11 11.63 8.29 18.08
CA VAL A 11 12.26 7.52 17.00
C VAL A 11 12.58 8.41 15.80
N PHE A 12 11.66 9.31 15.42
CA PHE A 12 11.86 10.23 14.30
C PHE A 12 13.03 11.19 14.56
N ASN A 13 13.06 11.81 15.74
CA ASN A 13 14.09 12.77 16.12
C ASN A 13 15.46 12.10 16.29
N ASN A 14 15.51 10.92 16.90
CA ASN A 14 16.74 10.14 17.09
C ASN A 14 17.34 9.72 15.75
N ASN A 15 16.52 9.20 14.83
CA ASN A 15 16.97 8.84 13.50
C ASN A 15 17.42 10.05 12.68
N PHE A 16 16.65 11.14 12.71
CA PHE A 16 17.02 12.39 12.05
C PHE A 16 18.38 12.89 12.55
N PHE A 17 18.54 13.00 13.86
CA PHE A 17 19.78 13.55 14.44
C PHE A 17 20.99 12.67 14.14
N LYS A 18 20.82 11.34 14.21
CA LYS A 18 21.86 10.37 13.84
C LYS A 18 22.34 10.58 12.40
N ASP A 19 21.42 10.73 11.44
CA ASP A 19 21.79 10.94 10.04
C ASP A 19 22.27 12.36 9.76
N PHE A 20 21.68 13.38 10.40
CA PHE A 20 22.08 14.77 10.25
C PHE A 20 23.54 14.98 10.68
N ARG A 21 23.96 14.35 11.78
CA ARG A 21 25.37 14.37 12.22
C ARG A 21 26.34 13.77 11.19
N LYS A 22 25.91 12.84 10.33
CA LYS A 22 26.77 12.30 9.26
C LYS A 22 27.03 13.32 8.15
N SER A 23 26.12 14.27 7.94
CA SER A 23 26.30 15.36 6.96
C SER A 23 27.09 16.55 7.49
N MET A 24 27.34 16.62 8.79
CA MET A 24 28.10 17.69 9.43
C MET A 24 29.61 17.53 9.20
N THR A 25 30.32 18.65 9.21
CA THR A 25 31.78 18.70 9.34
C THR A 25 32.23 18.21 10.72
N PRO A 26 33.52 17.84 10.91
CA PRO A 26 34.04 17.45 12.22
C PRO A 26 33.78 18.50 13.32
N ARG A 27 34.01 19.79 13.02
CA ARG A 27 33.79 20.90 13.96
C ARG A 27 32.32 21.04 14.36
N GLU A 28 31.40 20.96 13.42
CA GLU A 28 29.96 21.02 13.73
C GLU A 28 29.53 19.83 14.61
N ARG A 29 30.05 18.63 14.38
CA ARG A 29 29.76 17.45 15.21
C ARG A 29 30.22 17.60 16.66
N GLU A 30 31.32 18.33 16.90
CA GLU A 30 31.83 18.61 18.25
C GLU A 30 30.93 19.59 19.00
N ILE A 31 30.34 20.56 18.30
CA ILE A 31 29.46 21.58 18.87
C ILE A 31 28.04 21.01 19.09
N ILE A 32 27.44 20.41 18.05
CA ILE A 32 26.01 20.06 18.01
C ILE A 32 25.79 18.66 18.57
N LYS A 33 26.02 18.46 19.88
CA LYS A 33 25.96 17.14 20.55
C LYS A 33 24.56 16.73 21.02
N ASP A 34 23.70 17.69 21.37
CA ASP A 34 22.36 17.44 21.89
C ASP A 34 21.31 18.07 20.97
N PHE A 35 20.47 17.24 20.37
CA PHE A 35 19.40 17.68 19.47
C PHE A 35 18.41 18.62 20.18
N ARG A 36 18.16 18.43 21.48
CA ARG A 36 17.20 19.23 22.25
C ARG A 36 17.66 20.68 22.43
N LYS A 37 18.95 20.95 22.25
CA LYS A 37 19.52 22.30 22.30
C LYS A 37 19.47 23.00 20.93
N CYS A 38 19.07 22.31 19.87
CA CYS A 38 18.96 22.90 18.53
C CYS A 38 17.63 23.66 18.41
N ASN A 39 17.70 24.91 17.98
CA ASN A 39 16.51 25.72 17.70
C ASN A 39 16.38 25.96 16.18
N PHE A 40 15.32 25.43 15.58
CA PHE A 40 15.03 25.57 14.15
C PHE A 40 13.91 26.59 13.86
N GLN A 41 13.50 27.40 14.84
CA GLN A 41 12.34 28.29 14.73
C GLN A 41 12.52 29.37 13.65
N GLU A 42 13.71 29.94 13.53
CA GLU A 42 14.01 30.94 12.49
C GLU A 42 13.86 30.35 11.08
N MET A 43 14.47 29.17 10.84
CA MET A 43 14.33 28.45 9.57
C MET A 43 12.86 28.12 9.29
N PHE A 44 12.12 27.68 10.32
CA PHE A 44 10.70 27.37 10.19
C PHE A 44 9.88 28.60 9.80
N ASN A 45 10.10 29.75 10.46
CA ASN A 45 9.42 31.00 10.15
C ASN A 45 9.73 31.47 8.72
N TYR A 46 11.00 31.38 8.29
CA TYR A 46 11.40 31.66 6.92
C TYR A 46 10.61 30.81 5.91
N PHE A 47 10.57 29.48 6.09
CA PHE A 47 9.85 28.62 5.14
C PHE A 47 8.32 28.77 5.18
N GLN A 48 7.75 29.21 6.31
CA GLN A 48 6.35 29.61 6.37
C GLN A 48 6.08 30.85 5.53
N ALA A 49 6.88 31.91 5.70
CA ALA A 49 6.79 33.14 4.92
C ALA A 49 6.97 32.88 3.41
N GLU A 50 7.94 32.06 3.01
CA GLU A 50 8.13 31.66 1.60
C GLU A 50 6.94 30.88 1.04
N SER A 51 6.26 30.07 1.87
CA SER A 51 5.03 29.40 1.49
C SER A 51 3.89 30.39 1.24
N GLU A 52 3.75 31.40 2.11
CA GLU A 52 2.75 32.46 2.00
C GLU A 52 2.99 33.33 0.76
N LYS A 53 4.24 33.76 0.53
CA LYS A 53 4.62 34.48 -0.70
C LYS A 53 4.25 33.70 -1.95
N ARG A 54 4.54 32.39 -2.00
CA ARG A 54 4.15 31.55 -3.16
C ARG A 54 2.64 31.44 -3.36
N LYS A 55 1.84 31.46 -2.29
CA LYS A 55 0.37 31.47 -2.40
C LYS A 55 -0.15 32.82 -2.89
N ALA A 56 0.44 33.90 -2.38
CA ALA A 56 0.14 35.29 -2.74
C ALA A 56 0.70 35.71 -4.11
N ALA A 57 1.53 34.88 -4.74
CA ALA A 57 2.12 35.14 -6.06
C ALA A 57 1.09 35.60 -7.10
N SER A 58 1.51 36.52 -7.96
CA SER A 58 0.65 37.13 -8.97
C SER A 58 0.18 36.09 -10.01
N LYS A 59 -0.85 36.45 -10.79
CA LYS A 59 -1.32 35.60 -11.90
C LYS A 59 -0.20 35.37 -12.92
N GLU A 60 0.62 36.38 -13.18
CA GLU A 60 1.75 36.32 -14.12
C GLU A 60 2.85 35.39 -13.64
N GLU A 61 3.28 35.50 -12.38
CA GLU A 61 4.30 34.60 -11.80
C GLU A 61 3.83 33.13 -11.78
N LYS A 62 2.54 32.91 -11.50
CA LYS A 62 1.92 31.58 -11.57
C LYS A 62 1.89 31.05 -13.00
N LEU A 63 1.67 31.91 -14.00
CA LEU A 63 1.69 31.55 -15.41
C LEU A 63 3.10 31.18 -15.88
N ILE A 64 4.13 31.95 -15.50
CA ILE A 64 5.53 31.63 -15.80
C ILE A 64 5.90 30.22 -15.30
N LYS A 65 5.65 29.93 -14.02
CA LYS A 65 5.90 28.60 -13.43
C LYS A 65 5.09 27.49 -14.10
N LYS A 66 3.86 27.78 -14.55
CA LYS A 66 3.05 26.81 -15.28
C LYS A 66 3.70 26.48 -16.63
N ASN A 67 4.14 27.50 -17.37
CA ASN A 67 4.78 27.34 -18.67
C ASN A 67 6.12 26.58 -18.56
N GLU A 68 6.94 26.87 -17.54
CA GLU A 68 8.16 26.11 -17.24
C GLU A 68 7.87 24.63 -16.99
N ASN A 69 6.84 24.33 -16.19
CA ASN A 69 6.43 22.95 -15.92
C ASN A 69 5.89 22.25 -17.17
N GLU A 70 5.18 22.96 -18.05
CA GLU A 70 4.70 22.43 -19.33
C GLU A 70 5.85 22.16 -20.31
N ALA A 71 6.87 23.02 -20.36
CA ALA A 71 8.07 22.79 -21.15
C ALA A 71 8.81 21.52 -20.69
N LEU A 72 9.04 21.38 -19.38
CA LEU A 72 9.62 20.16 -18.79
C LEU A 72 8.79 18.90 -19.09
N MET A 73 7.46 19.02 -19.06
CA MET A 73 6.55 17.91 -19.39
C MET A 73 6.62 17.53 -20.87
N LYS A 74 6.75 18.51 -21.78
CA LYS A 74 6.90 18.26 -23.22
C LYS A 74 8.22 17.54 -23.52
N GLU A 75 9.28 17.92 -22.82
CA GLU A 75 10.63 17.36 -23.02
C GLU A 75 10.81 15.98 -22.37
N PHE A 76 10.44 15.83 -21.10
CA PHE A 76 10.74 14.61 -20.31
C PHE A 76 9.52 13.78 -19.94
N GLY A 77 8.32 14.28 -20.19
CA GLY A 77 7.08 13.64 -19.73
C GLY A 77 6.53 12.56 -20.65
N PHE A 78 7.21 12.27 -21.76
CA PHE A 78 6.77 11.27 -22.75
C PHE A 78 7.95 10.39 -23.18
N CYS A 79 7.64 9.15 -23.57
CA CYS A 79 8.57 8.22 -24.20
C CYS A 79 7.94 7.62 -25.46
N MET A 80 8.76 6.97 -26.28
CA MET A 80 8.29 6.15 -27.41
C MET A 80 8.36 4.68 -27.02
N ILE A 81 7.26 3.95 -27.19
CA ILE A 81 7.19 2.50 -27.00
C ILE A 81 6.44 1.93 -28.20
N ASP A 82 7.06 0.98 -28.90
CA ASP A 82 6.50 0.30 -30.08
C ASP A 82 5.90 1.26 -31.12
N GLY A 83 6.58 2.39 -31.36
CA GLY A 83 6.13 3.42 -32.31
C GLY A 83 5.08 4.40 -31.77
N HIS A 84 4.58 4.22 -30.55
CA HIS A 84 3.59 5.08 -29.94
C HIS A 84 4.20 6.03 -28.89
N LYS A 85 3.75 7.29 -28.91
CA LYS A 85 4.12 8.29 -27.91
C LYS A 85 3.27 8.09 -26.65
N GLU A 86 3.92 7.68 -25.57
CA GLU A 86 3.28 7.33 -24.31
C GLU A 86 3.68 8.29 -23.19
N LYS A 87 2.73 8.60 -22.30
CA LYS A 87 2.99 9.50 -21.16
C LYS A 87 3.72 8.76 -20.04
N ILE A 88 4.74 9.39 -19.47
CA ILE A 88 5.45 8.88 -18.29
C ILE A 88 4.69 9.29 -17.02
N GLY A 89 4.53 8.36 -16.08
CA GLY A 89 3.78 8.60 -14.84
C GLY A 89 4.52 9.51 -13.86
N ASN A 90 5.81 9.24 -13.63
CA ASN A 90 6.62 9.88 -12.61
C ASN A 90 8.05 10.18 -13.11
N PHE A 91 8.19 11.04 -14.13
CA PHE A 91 9.50 11.37 -14.72
C PHE A 91 10.43 12.18 -13.80
N ARG A 92 9.89 12.78 -12.73
CA ARG A 92 10.68 13.51 -11.72
C ARG A 92 11.11 12.55 -10.62
N LEU A 93 12.42 12.50 -10.35
CA LEU A 93 12.94 11.76 -9.21
C LEU A 93 12.42 12.33 -7.88
N GLU A 94 12.29 11.47 -6.88
CA GLU A 94 11.91 11.91 -5.54
C GLU A 94 12.96 12.88 -4.98
N PRO A 95 12.56 14.05 -4.46
CA PRO A 95 13.49 14.95 -3.81
C PRO A 95 14.03 14.35 -2.50
N PRO A 96 15.23 14.76 -2.05
CA PRO A 96 15.72 14.40 -0.72
C PRO A 96 14.79 14.95 0.36
N GLY A 97 14.80 14.31 1.52
CA GLY A 97 13.97 14.73 2.65
C GLY A 97 13.98 13.71 3.78
N LEU A 98 13.10 13.86 4.75
CA LEU A 98 12.99 12.92 5.86
C LEU A 98 12.01 11.79 5.52
N PHE A 99 12.39 10.55 5.81
CA PHE A 99 11.53 9.40 5.59
C PHE A 99 10.36 9.41 6.57
N ARG A 100 9.14 9.41 6.03
CA ARG A 100 7.88 9.46 6.78
C ARG A 100 7.18 8.10 6.71
N GLY A 101 7.80 7.10 7.32
CA GLY A 101 7.23 5.76 7.45
C GLY A 101 5.93 5.80 8.24
N ARG A 102 4.90 5.08 7.77
CA ARG A 102 3.56 5.08 8.39
C ARG A 102 3.55 4.25 9.67
N GLY A 103 2.67 4.60 10.62
CA GLY A 103 2.58 3.93 11.92
C GLY A 103 3.81 4.17 12.80
N GLU A 104 4.20 3.14 13.55
CA GLU A 104 5.43 3.12 14.36
C GLU A 104 6.61 2.53 13.55
N HIS A 105 6.87 3.10 12.39
CA HIS A 105 7.95 2.64 11.52
C HIS A 105 9.34 2.94 12.15
N PRO A 106 10.21 1.93 12.35
CA PRO A 106 11.47 2.11 13.09
C PRO A 106 12.47 3.04 12.38
N LYS A 107 12.42 3.10 11.04
CA LYS A 107 13.24 3.99 10.21
C LYS A 107 12.70 5.42 9.98
N MET A 108 11.56 5.81 10.58
CA MET A 108 11.02 7.17 10.37
C MET A 108 12.05 8.23 10.81
N GLY A 109 12.15 9.34 10.10
CA GLY A 109 13.10 10.42 10.40
C GLY A 109 14.47 10.27 9.75
N MET A 110 14.84 9.08 9.25
CA MET A 110 16.07 8.88 8.48
C MET A 110 16.11 9.77 7.23
N ILE A 111 17.30 10.18 6.81
CA ILE A 111 17.47 11.07 5.65
C ILE A 111 17.37 10.26 4.36
N LYS A 112 16.38 10.59 3.52
CA LYS A 112 16.36 10.21 2.10
C LYS A 112 17.35 11.08 1.35
N ARG A 113 18.41 10.46 0.82
CA ARG A 113 19.49 11.17 0.13
C ARG A 113 19.06 11.65 -1.26
N ARG A 114 19.77 12.63 -1.80
CA ARG A 114 19.60 13.06 -3.19
C ARG A 114 20.11 11.95 -4.10
N ILE A 115 19.26 11.52 -5.03
CA ILE A 115 19.62 10.55 -6.07
C ILE A 115 20.48 11.26 -7.11
N GLN A 116 21.65 10.69 -7.41
CA GLN A 116 22.57 11.17 -8.43
C GLN A 116 22.42 10.35 -9.71
N ALA A 117 22.94 10.85 -10.83
CA ALA A 117 22.94 10.10 -12.10
C ALA A 117 23.61 8.72 -11.93
N SER A 118 24.67 8.63 -11.13
CA SER A 118 25.39 7.39 -10.84
C SER A 118 24.61 6.37 -9.99
N ASP A 119 23.45 6.75 -9.43
CA ASP A 119 22.53 5.84 -8.74
C ASP A 119 21.46 5.26 -9.69
N VAL A 120 21.29 5.85 -10.88
CA VAL A 120 20.16 5.58 -11.78
C VAL A 120 20.58 4.62 -12.89
N SER A 121 19.87 3.50 -12.98
CA SER A 121 19.89 2.59 -14.12
C SER A 121 18.86 3.04 -15.16
N ILE A 122 19.24 3.11 -16.42
CA ILE A 122 18.35 3.40 -17.55
C ILE A 122 17.98 2.10 -18.28
N ASN A 123 16.73 1.98 -18.71
CA ASN A 123 16.27 0.91 -19.60
C ASN A 123 15.62 1.49 -20.86
N CYS A 124 16.12 1.07 -22.01
CA CYS A 124 15.65 1.53 -23.32
C CYS A 124 15.86 0.44 -24.39
N GLY A 125 15.31 0.60 -25.59
CA GLY A 125 15.58 -0.31 -26.69
C GLY A 125 17.05 -0.24 -27.14
N LYS A 126 17.58 -1.34 -27.69
CA LYS A 126 18.99 -1.39 -28.17
C LYS A 126 19.26 -0.34 -29.25
N ASP A 127 18.28 -0.14 -30.13
CA ASP A 127 18.36 0.82 -31.24
C ASP A 127 17.84 2.22 -30.87
N SER A 128 17.42 2.42 -29.62
CA SER A 128 16.94 3.72 -29.14
C SER A 128 18.10 4.65 -28.81
N LYS A 129 17.90 5.96 -28.99
CA LYS A 129 18.82 6.96 -28.47
C LYS A 129 18.83 6.90 -26.94
N VAL A 130 19.95 6.49 -26.36
CA VAL A 130 20.16 6.49 -24.92
C VAL A 130 20.12 7.93 -24.40
N PRO A 131 19.36 8.24 -23.33
CA PRO A 131 19.33 9.58 -22.76
C PRO A 131 20.70 9.93 -22.18
N SER A 132 21.20 11.14 -22.47
CA SER A 132 22.48 11.60 -21.90
C SER A 132 22.32 11.94 -20.41
N PRO A 133 23.28 11.54 -19.55
CA PRO A 133 23.31 12.00 -18.17
C PRO A 133 23.63 13.50 -18.10
N PRO A 134 23.37 14.16 -16.95
CA PRO A 134 23.82 15.53 -16.70
C PRO A 134 25.33 15.70 -16.98
N PRO A 135 25.77 16.88 -17.46
CA PRO A 135 27.18 17.12 -17.77
C PRO A 135 28.13 16.75 -16.62
N GLY A 136 29.22 16.04 -16.95
CA GLY A 136 30.21 15.58 -15.98
C GLY A 136 29.80 14.36 -15.14
N SER A 137 28.66 13.73 -15.45
CA SER A 137 28.17 12.53 -14.73
C SER A 137 27.96 11.34 -15.66
N ARG A 138 27.74 10.16 -15.07
CA ARG A 138 27.40 8.93 -15.79
C ARG A 138 26.20 8.25 -15.14
N TRP A 139 25.42 7.52 -15.94
CA TRP A 139 24.42 6.61 -15.41
C TRP A 139 25.10 5.47 -14.64
N LYS A 140 24.36 4.85 -13.71
CA LYS A 140 24.82 3.63 -13.03
C LYS A 140 25.06 2.52 -14.05
N GLU A 141 24.09 2.33 -14.93
CA GLU A 141 24.10 1.38 -16.04
C GLU A 141 23.06 1.79 -17.08
N VAL A 142 23.23 1.29 -18.30
CA VAL A 142 22.21 1.33 -19.36
C VAL A 142 21.95 -0.12 -19.75
N ARG A 143 20.68 -0.54 -19.70
CA ARG A 143 20.25 -1.89 -20.06
C ARG A 143 19.13 -1.86 -21.09
N HIS A 144 18.93 -3.02 -21.71
CA HIS A 144 17.97 -3.25 -22.79
C HIS A 144 17.15 -4.50 -22.49
N ASP A 145 16.44 -4.48 -21.37
CA ASP A 145 15.59 -5.56 -20.91
C ASP A 145 14.14 -5.30 -21.36
N ASN A 146 13.69 -6.11 -22.32
CA ASN A 146 12.34 -6.05 -22.87
C ASN A 146 11.31 -6.89 -22.08
N THR A 147 11.72 -7.54 -20.98
CA THR A 147 10.82 -8.32 -20.11
C THR A 147 10.19 -7.47 -19.00
N VAL A 148 10.68 -6.24 -18.82
CA VAL A 148 10.24 -5.29 -17.78
C VAL A 148 9.55 -4.07 -18.38
N THR A 149 8.84 -3.32 -17.54
CA THR A 149 8.04 -2.14 -17.99
C THR A 149 8.49 -0.81 -17.39
N TRP A 150 9.63 -0.78 -16.71
CA TRP A 150 10.17 0.46 -16.12
C TRP A 150 11.23 1.05 -17.07
N LEU A 151 11.33 2.39 -17.07
CA LEU A 151 12.21 3.16 -17.95
C LEU A 151 13.52 3.55 -17.24
N ALA A 152 13.44 3.80 -15.94
CA ALA A 152 14.60 4.03 -15.09
C ALA A 152 14.35 3.44 -13.71
N SER A 153 15.41 3.07 -13.01
CA SER A 153 15.34 2.56 -11.65
C SER A 153 16.51 3.01 -10.79
N TRP A 154 16.30 3.10 -9.49
CA TRP A 154 17.37 3.35 -8.51
C TRP A 154 17.04 2.63 -7.21
N ILE A 155 18.04 2.45 -6.35
CA ILE A 155 17.86 1.88 -5.01
C ILE A 155 17.74 3.05 -4.02
N GLU A 156 16.64 3.15 -3.28
CA GLU A 156 16.51 4.16 -2.23
C GLU A 156 17.27 3.74 -0.96
N ASN A 157 17.82 4.70 -0.22
CA ASN A 157 18.83 4.43 0.80
C ASN A 157 18.29 4.04 2.19
N VAL A 158 16.98 4.14 2.43
CA VAL A 158 16.38 3.92 3.75
C VAL A 158 15.98 2.46 3.92
N GLN A 159 15.25 1.89 2.96
CA GLN A 159 14.83 0.48 2.99
C GLN A 159 15.57 -0.39 1.97
N GLY A 160 16.45 0.19 1.14
CA GLY A 160 17.14 -0.56 0.09
C GLY A 160 16.22 -1.01 -1.04
N GLN A 161 15.01 -0.44 -1.14
CA GLN A 161 14.04 -0.85 -2.15
C GLN A 161 14.35 -0.23 -3.51
N VAL A 162 14.10 -1.01 -4.57
CA VAL A 162 14.17 -0.49 -5.94
C VAL A 162 12.94 0.40 -6.22
N LYS A 163 13.20 1.62 -6.66
CA LYS A 163 12.20 2.58 -7.17
C LYS A 163 12.30 2.65 -8.68
N TYR A 164 11.19 3.01 -9.31
CA TYR A 164 11.04 2.96 -10.77
C TYR A 164 10.38 4.22 -11.31
N ILE A 165 10.83 4.67 -12.47
CA ILE A 165 10.05 5.51 -13.39
C ILE A 165 9.28 4.56 -14.32
N MET A 166 7.96 4.70 -14.33
CA MET A 166 7.07 3.87 -15.15
C MET A 166 6.11 4.74 -15.97
N LEU A 167 5.47 4.12 -16.95
CA LEU A 167 4.42 4.74 -17.75
C LEU A 167 3.21 5.15 -16.91
N ASN A 168 2.49 6.15 -17.43
CA ASN A 168 1.25 6.65 -16.87
C ASN A 168 0.16 5.55 -16.92
N PRO A 169 -0.78 5.51 -15.96
CA PRO A 169 -1.91 4.58 -16.01
C PRO A 169 -2.73 4.61 -17.31
N SER A 170 -2.74 5.73 -18.05
CA SER A 170 -3.42 5.83 -19.34
C SER A 170 -2.70 5.14 -20.51
N SER A 171 -1.47 4.64 -20.30
CA SER A 171 -0.69 3.97 -21.36
C SER A 171 -1.25 2.59 -21.70
N LYS A 172 -1.04 2.15 -22.94
CA LYS A 172 -1.51 0.84 -23.43
C LYS A 172 -1.07 -0.31 -22.52
N LEU A 173 0.23 -0.39 -22.21
CA LEU A 173 0.81 -1.45 -21.36
C LEU A 173 0.21 -1.49 -19.94
N LYS A 174 -0.13 -0.33 -19.36
CA LYS A 174 -0.79 -0.29 -18.04
C LYS A 174 -2.26 -0.65 -18.15
N GLY A 175 -2.95 -0.18 -19.18
CA GLY A 175 -4.34 -0.51 -19.47
C GLY A 175 -4.58 -2.00 -19.71
N GLU A 176 -3.75 -2.64 -20.53
CA GLU A 176 -3.84 -4.09 -20.81
C GLU A 176 -3.66 -4.93 -19.54
N LYS A 177 -2.67 -4.59 -18.70
CA LYS A 177 -2.49 -5.27 -17.40
C LYS A 177 -3.68 -5.07 -16.47
N ASP A 178 -4.29 -3.88 -16.47
CA ASP A 178 -5.48 -3.61 -15.66
C ASP A 178 -6.72 -4.35 -16.17
N HIS A 179 -6.85 -4.47 -17.50
CA HIS A 179 -7.89 -5.27 -18.14
C HIS A 179 -7.74 -6.76 -17.79
N ILE A 180 -6.55 -7.35 -17.95
CA ILE A 180 -6.26 -8.74 -17.56
C ILE A 180 -6.53 -8.99 -16.08
N LYS A 181 -6.23 -8.02 -15.20
CA LYS A 181 -6.55 -8.09 -13.76
C LYS A 181 -8.05 -8.29 -13.54
N TYR A 182 -8.91 -7.52 -14.22
CA TYR A 182 -10.37 -7.67 -14.10
C TYR A 182 -10.90 -8.93 -14.80
N GLU A 183 -10.36 -9.32 -15.96
CA GLU A 183 -10.73 -10.58 -16.63
C GLU A 183 -10.38 -11.80 -15.77
N THR A 184 -9.26 -11.76 -15.03
CA THR A 184 -8.92 -12.81 -14.08
C THR A 184 -9.91 -12.88 -12.91
N ALA A 185 -10.41 -11.74 -12.42
CA ALA A 185 -11.47 -11.71 -11.42
C ALA A 185 -12.82 -12.22 -11.97
N ARG A 186 -13.13 -11.98 -13.25
CA ARG A 186 -14.32 -12.56 -13.92
C ARG A 186 -14.19 -14.07 -14.11
N ARG A 187 -12.99 -14.58 -14.39
CA ARG A 187 -12.74 -16.04 -14.42
C ARG A 187 -12.94 -16.66 -13.03
N LEU A 188 -12.50 -15.97 -11.97
CA LEU A 188 -12.75 -16.40 -10.60
C LEU A 188 -14.26 -16.50 -10.30
N ASP A 189 -15.08 -15.52 -10.70
CA ASP A 189 -16.55 -15.54 -10.51
C ASP A 189 -17.19 -16.84 -11.04
N LYS A 190 -16.67 -17.39 -12.16
CA LYS A 190 -17.21 -18.62 -12.76
C LYS A 190 -16.89 -19.90 -11.98
N VAL A 191 -15.84 -19.89 -11.15
CA VAL A 191 -15.35 -21.09 -10.42
C VAL A 191 -15.34 -20.91 -8.91
N ILE A 192 -15.76 -19.75 -8.40
CA ILE A 192 -15.67 -19.40 -6.97
C ILE A 192 -16.41 -20.42 -6.09
N ASP A 193 -17.58 -20.89 -6.51
CA ASP A 193 -18.37 -21.82 -5.70
C ASP A 193 -17.71 -23.20 -5.60
N LYS A 194 -17.00 -23.64 -6.64
CA LYS A 194 -16.15 -24.83 -6.59
C LYS A 194 -15.02 -24.65 -5.57
N ILE A 195 -14.32 -23.52 -5.62
CA ILE A 195 -13.24 -23.19 -4.67
C ILE A 195 -13.77 -23.14 -3.23
N ARG A 196 -14.97 -22.58 -3.04
CA ARG A 196 -15.64 -22.52 -1.74
C ARG A 196 -16.02 -23.89 -1.22
N ALA A 197 -16.50 -24.79 -2.07
CA ALA A 197 -16.75 -26.17 -1.71
C ALA A 197 -15.45 -26.88 -1.32
N THR A 198 -14.36 -26.67 -2.08
CA THR A 198 -13.05 -27.26 -1.79
C THR A 198 -12.53 -26.84 -0.41
N TYR A 199 -12.40 -25.55 -0.10
CA TYR A 199 -11.85 -25.16 1.19
C TYR A 199 -12.77 -25.56 2.37
N ARG A 200 -14.09 -25.64 2.15
CA ARG A 200 -15.04 -26.11 3.18
C ARG A 200 -14.83 -27.57 3.53
N ASP A 201 -14.49 -28.39 2.54
CA ASP A 201 -14.15 -29.79 2.78
C ASP A 201 -12.76 -29.94 3.41
N GLU A 202 -11.80 -29.11 3.01
CA GLU A 202 -10.45 -29.09 3.56
C GLU A 202 -10.39 -28.72 5.05
N TRP A 203 -11.40 -28.04 5.60
CA TRP A 203 -11.52 -27.83 7.06
C TRP A 203 -11.57 -29.13 7.86
N LYS A 204 -11.89 -30.26 7.22
CA LYS A 204 -11.97 -31.59 7.84
C LYS A 204 -10.70 -32.43 7.63
N SER A 205 -9.72 -31.92 6.88
CA SER A 205 -8.51 -32.66 6.54
C SER A 205 -7.80 -33.20 7.79
N LYS A 206 -7.09 -34.33 7.68
CA LYS A 206 -6.23 -34.82 8.78
C LYS A 206 -4.96 -33.97 8.92
N GLU A 207 -4.57 -33.24 7.87
CA GLU A 207 -3.37 -32.42 7.85
C GLU A 207 -3.63 -30.99 8.33
N MET A 208 -2.90 -30.56 9.36
CA MET A 208 -3.01 -29.21 9.93
C MET A 208 -2.74 -28.11 8.90
N ARG A 209 -1.73 -28.30 8.03
CA ARG A 209 -1.37 -27.36 6.97
C ARG A 209 -2.54 -27.09 6.01
N VAL A 210 -3.29 -28.13 5.65
CA VAL A 210 -4.46 -28.03 4.78
C VAL A 210 -5.59 -27.27 5.48
N ARG A 211 -5.86 -27.56 6.77
CA ARG A 211 -6.87 -26.82 7.54
C ARG A 211 -6.53 -25.34 7.66
N GLN A 212 -5.28 -25.02 8.00
CA GLN A 212 -4.81 -23.62 8.13
C GLN A 212 -4.96 -22.87 6.82
N ARG A 213 -4.50 -23.45 5.70
CA ARG A 213 -4.67 -22.89 4.35
C ARG A 213 -6.14 -22.62 4.04
N ALA A 214 -7.02 -23.59 4.31
CA ALA A 214 -8.44 -23.49 4.01
C ALA A 214 -9.15 -22.43 4.87
N VAL A 215 -8.78 -22.28 6.14
CA VAL A 215 -9.31 -21.21 7.01
C VAL A 215 -8.78 -19.84 6.59
N ALA A 216 -7.50 -19.72 6.26
CA ALA A 216 -6.93 -18.47 5.73
C ALA A 216 -7.60 -18.06 4.40
N LEU A 217 -7.84 -19.02 3.50
CA LEU A 217 -8.55 -18.74 2.25
C LEU A 217 -10.00 -18.29 2.50
N TYR A 218 -10.68 -18.89 3.48
CA TYR A 218 -12.01 -18.44 3.92
C TYR A 218 -12.00 -16.99 4.41
N PHE A 219 -11.01 -16.58 5.22
CA PHE A 219 -10.90 -15.18 5.65
C PHE A 219 -10.61 -14.23 4.48
N ILE A 220 -9.78 -14.65 3.51
CA ILE A 220 -9.52 -13.85 2.31
C ILE A 220 -10.77 -13.71 1.44
N ASP A 221 -11.56 -14.78 1.26
CA ASP A 221 -12.82 -14.74 0.50
C ASP A 221 -13.90 -13.93 1.22
N LYS A 222 -14.16 -14.18 2.51
CA LYS A 222 -15.30 -13.56 3.22
C LYS A 222 -15.00 -12.18 3.77
N LEU A 223 -13.79 -11.97 4.28
CA LEU A 223 -13.41 -10.73 4.97
C LEU A 223 -12.51 -9.84 4.12
N ALA A 224 -12.21 -10.27 2.89
CA ALA A 224 -11.38 -9.53 1.93
C ALA A 224 -10.02 -9.10 2.50
N LEU A 225 -9.47 -9.89 3.43
CA LEU A 225 -8.16 -9.68 4.03
C LEU A 225 -7.07 -9.74 2.95
N ARG A 226 -6.01 -8.96 3.15
CA ARG A 226 -4.80 -9.07 2.32
C ARG A 226 -4.05 -10.34 2.71
N ALA A 227 -3.31 -10.92 1.77
CA ALA A 227 -2.52 -12.14 2.02
C ALA A 227 -1.60 -12.02 3.24
N GLY A 228 -0.88 -10.91 3.40
CA GLY A 228 0.01 -10.67 4.54
C GLY A 228 1.33 -11.40 4.39
N ASN A 229 2.26 -10.80 3.65
CA ASN A 229 3.63 -11.32 3.59
C ASN A 229 4.32 -11.07 4.93
N GLU A 230 5.25 -11.94 5.29
CA GLU A 230 6.19 -11.71 6.39
C GLU A 230 6.95 -10.40 6.17
N LYS A 231 7.30 -9.77 7.29
CA LYS A 231 8.01 -8.50 7.32
C LYS A 231 9.26 -8.63 8.14
N ASP A 232 10.29 -7.94 7.70
CA ASP A 232 11.53 -7.79 8.46
C ASP A 232 11.32 -6.85 9.66
N GLU A 233 12.17 -6.98 10.68
CA GLU A 233 12.18 -6.15 11.90
C GLU A 233 12.37 -4.64 11.62
N ASP A 234 12.84 -4.29 10.43
CA ASP A 234 13.10 -2.91 10.02
C ASP A 234 11.88 -2.19 9.41
N GLN A 235 10.72 -2.85 9.42
CA GLN A 235 9.45 -2.35 8.91
C GLN A 235 8.46 -2.09 10.06
N ALA A 236 7.41 -1.30 9.78
CA ALA A 236 6.31 -1.18 10.73
C ALA A 236 5.59 -2.53 10.89
N ASP A 237 5.38 -2.97 12.14
CA ASP A 237 4.64 -4.19 12.46
C ASP A 237 3.18 -4.05 12.00
N THR A 238 2.87 -4.70 10.89
CA THR A 238 1.52 -4.78 10.36
C THR A 238 1.32 -6.13 9.73
N VAL A 239 0.15 -6.71 9.90
CA VAL A 239 -0.14 -8.08 9.47
C VAL A 239 -1.21 -8.13 8.38
N GLY A 240 -1.25 -9.25 7.66
CA GLY A 240 -2.38 -9.68 6.86
C GLY A 240 -2.76 -11.11 7.24
N CYS A 241 -3.59 -11.75 6.43
CA CYS A 241 -4.22 -13.04 6.77
C CYS A 241 -3.23 -14.12 7.17
N CYS A 242 -2.22 -14.41 6.35
CA CYS A 242 -1.23 -15.47 6.60
C CYS A 242 -0.27 -15.13 7.74
N SER A 243 -0.08 -13.84 8.05
CA SER A 243 0.83 -13.37 9.08
C SER A 243 0.08 -12.94 10.36
N LEU A 244 -1.17 -13.39 10.54
CA LEU A 244 -1.90 -13.17 11.79
C LEU A 244 -1.20 -13.92 12.92
N ARG A 245 -1.30 -13.35 14.12
CA ARG A 245 -0.73 -13.89 15.36
C ARG A 245 -1.86 -14.13 16.35
N VAL A 246 -1.61 -14.94 17.37
CA VAL A 246 -2.62 -15.32 18.38
C VAL A 246 -3.27 -14.08 19.01
N GLU A 247 -2.48 -13.06 19.36
CA GLU A 247 -2.95 -11.81 19.98
C GLU A 247 -3.94 -10.98 19.13
N HIS A 248 -3.98 -11.23 17.82
CA HIS A 248 -4.82 -10.49 16.88
C HIS A 248 -6.25 -11.01 16.78
N VAL A 249 -6.53 -12.15 17.42
CA VAL A 249 -7.80 -12.88 17.30
C VAL A 249 -8.30 -13.30 18.67
N GLN A 250 -9.57 -13.00 18.96
CA GLN A 250 -10.25 -13.49 20.17
C GLN A 250 -11.46 -14.33 19.75
N LEU A 251 -11.66 -15.46 20.44
CA LEU A 251 -12.71 -16.41 20.15
C LEU A 251 -13.80 -16.35 21.23
N HIS A 252 -15.03 -16.06 20.82
CA HIS A 252 -16.20 -16.04 21.69
C HIS A 252 -17.23 -17.06 21.21
N LYS A 253 -17.58 -18.03 22.06
CA LYS A 253 -18.62 -19.02 21.73
C LYS A 253 -19.99 -18.36 21.51
N GLU A 254 -20.27 -17.31 22.28
CA GLU A 254 -21.41 -16.43 22.09
C GLU A 254 -20.98 -14.98 22.36
N LEU A 255 -21.36 -14.06 21.47
CA LEU A 255 -21.15 -12.61 21.65
C LEU A 255 -22.26 -11.85 20.92
N ASN A 256 -22.91 -10.90 21.62
CA ASN A 256 -23.96 -10.06 21.04
C ASN A 256 -25.10 -10.85 20.37
N GLY A 257 -25.48 -12.01 20.93
CA GLY A 257 -26.53 -12.89 20.41
C GLY A 257 -26.16 -13.67 19.16
N LYS A 258 -24.87 -13.74 18.81
CA LYS A 258 -24.33 -14.57 17.73
C LYS A 258 -23.44 -15.67 18.30
N GLU A 259 -23.46 -16.83 17.67
CA GLU A 259 -22.60 -17.95 18.05
C GLU A 259 -21.27 -17.93 17.28
N ASN A 260 -20.23 -18.55 17.83
CA ASN A 260 -18.94 -18.76 17.15
C ASN A 260 -18.35 -17.46 16.58
N VAL A 261 -18.25 -16.42 17.40
CA VAL A 261 -17.79 -15.09 16.99
C VAL A 261 -16.28 -14.98 17.13
N VAL A 262 -15.64 -14.53 16.05
CA VAL A 262 -14.20 -14.23 15.99
C VAL A 262 -14.04 -12.72 15.96
N VAL A 263 -13.36 -12.18 16.96
CA VAL A 263 -13.00 -10.76 17.03
C VAL A 263 -11.60 -10.60 16.49
N PHE A 264 -11.46 -9.84 15.41
CA PHE A 264 -10.18 -9.46 14.82
C PHE A 264 -9.81 -8.06 15.29
N ASP A 265 -8.58 -7.88 15.74
CA ASP A 265 -8.04 -6.57 16.07
C ASP A 265 -6.53 -6.50 15.77
N PHE A 266 -6.17 -5.87 14.65
CA PHE A 266 -4.76 -5.80 14.24
C PHE A 266 -4.44 -4.60 13.36
N PRO A 267 -3.18 -4.14 13.34
CA PRO A 267 -2.72 -3.13 12.38
C PRO A 267 -2.53 -3.78 11.00
N GLY A 268 -3.36 -3.40 10.03
CA GLY A 268 -3.21 -3.83 8.64
C GLY A 268 -2.26 -2.94 7.83
N LYS A 269 -2.30 -3.07 6.49
CA LYS A 269 -1.51 -2.23 5.57
C LYS A 269 -1.61 -0.74 5.95
N ASP A 270 -0.47 -0.05 5.93
CA ASP A 270 -0.34 1.36 6.29
C ASP A 270 -0.65 1.66 7.76
N SER A 271 -0.58 0.63 8.62
CA SER A 271 -0.91 0.66 10.05
C SER A 271 -2.35 1.09 10.34
N ILE A 272 -3.25 0.82 9.39
CA ILE A 272 -4.69 1.05 9.56
C ILE A 272 -5.24 -0.12 10.37
N ARG A 273 -5.75 0.17 11.57
CA ARG A 273 -6.40 -0.82 12.44
C ARG A 273 -7.59 -1.46 11.72
N TYR A 274 -7.59 -2.78 11.65
CA TYR A 274 -8.72 -3.61 11.27
C TYR A 274 -9.37 -4.12 12.56
N TYR A 275 -10.62 -3.73 12.81
CA TYR A 275 -11.42 -4.25 13.92
C TYR A 275 -12.71 -4.80 13.35
N ASN A 276 -13.02 -6.07 13.62
CA ASN A 276 -14.25 -6.68 13.16
C ASN A 276 -14.68 -7.84 14.08
N GLU A 277 -15.99 -7.96 14.30
CA GLU A 277 -16.60 -9.06 15.05
C GLU A 277 -17.42 -9.89 14.06
N VAL A 278 -16.96 -11.11 13.78
CA VAL A 278 -17.48 -11.92 12.69
C VAL A 278 -17.96 -13.26 13.22
N GLU A 279 -19.23 -13.56 12.98
CA GLU A 279 -19.76 -14.92 13.14
C GLU A 279 -19.20 -15.81 12.02
N VAL A 280 -18.52 -16.89 12.41
CA VAL A 280 -17.90 -17.83 11.46
C VAL A 280 -18.58 -19.20 11.54
N GLU A 281 -18.37 -20.02 10.51
CA GLU A 281 -18.88 -21.39 10.50
C GLU A 281 -18.25 -22.19 11.67
N LYS A 282 -19.05 -23.02 12.36
CA LYS A 282 -18.64 -23.78 13.56
C LYS A 282 -17.32 -24.54 13.40
N ARG A 283 -17.04 -25.10 12.22
CA ARG A 283 -15.77 -25.80 11.94
C ARG A 283 -14.58 -24.85 11.86
N VAL A 284 -14.77 -23.64 11.34
CA VAL A 284 -13.73 -22.60 11.33
C VAL A 284 -13.39 -22.21 12.76
N PHE A 285 -14.40 -21.96 13.60
CA PHE A 285 -14.20 -21.63 15.01
C PHE A 285 -13.41 -22.71 15.76
N LYS A 286 -13.83 -23.97 15.66
CA LYS A 286 -13.10 -25.10 16.27
C LYS A 286 -11.67 -25.26 15.75
N ASN A 287 -11.45 -25.02 14.46
CA ASN A 287 -10.10 -25.06 13.90
C ASN A 287 -9.24 -23.92 14.46
N LEU A 288 -9.80 -22.72 14.68
CA LEU A 288 -9.06 -21.63 15.33
C LEU A 288 -8.71 -21.97 16.78
N GLU A 289 -9.61 -22.61 17.55
CA GLU A 289 -9.30 -23.11 18.90
C GLU A 289 -8.06 -24.02 18.86
N LEU A 290 -8.01 -24.96 17.90
CA LEU A 290 -6.86 -25.85 17.70
C LEU A 290 -5.60 -25.11 17.21
N PHE A 291 -5.73 -24.08 16.38
CA PHE A 291 -4.58 -23.32 15.87
C PHE A 291 -3.92 -22.47 16.95
N MET A 292 -4.65 -22.13 18.01
CA MET A 292 -4.18 -21.35 19.15
C MET A 292 -3.71 -22.23 20.32
N GLU A 293 -3.97 -23.54 20.28
CA GLU A 293 -3.58 -24.46 21.33
C GLU A 293 -2.05 -24.53 21.48
N HIS A 294 -1.56 -24.45 22.72
CA HIS A 294 -0.14 -24.41 23.08
C HIS A 294 0.67 -23.26 22.46
N LYS A 295 0.02 -22.18 22.02
CA LYS A 295 0.68 -20.95 21.54
C LYS A 295 0.48 -19.78 22.49
N LYS A 296 1.39 -18.82 22.43
CA LYS A 296 1.36 -17.57 23.20
C LYS A 296 1.19 -16.36 22.27
N GLU A 297 1.00 -15.19 22.88
CA GLU A 297 1.10 -13.91 22.18
C GLU A 297 2.46 -13.82 21.46
N GLY A 298 2.47 -13.21 20.28
CA GLY A 298 3.61 -13.21 19.36
C GLY A 298 3.72 -14.42 18.42
N ASP A 299 3.13 -15.58 18.75
CA ASP A 299 3.19 -16.76 17.86
C ASP A 299 2.22 -16.63 16.69
N ASP A 300 2.61 -17.16 15.52
CA ASP A 300 1.78 -17.14 14.32
C ASP A 300 0.53 -18.01 14.49
N LEU A 301 -0.63 -17.44 14.14
CA LEU A 301 -1.90 -18.15 14.11
C LEU A 301 -1.85 -19.30 13.09
N PHE A 302 -1.23 -19.05 11.93
CA PHE A 302 -1.04 -20.02 10.86
C PHE A 302 0.43 -20.44 10.73
N ASP A 303 0.97 -21.15 11.72
CA ASP A 303 2.38 -21.54 11.83
C ASP A 303 2.91 -22.44 10.69
N ARG A 304 2.02 -23.05 9.89
CA ARG A 304 2.39 -23.91 8.76
C ARG A 304 2.01 -23.33 7.40
N LEU A 305 1.72 -22.04 7.34
CA LEU A 305 1.27 -21.34 6.14
C LEU A 305 2.06 -20.05 5.93
N ASN A 306 2.45 -19.80 4.69
CA ASN A 306 2.89 -18.49 4.25
C ASN A 306 2.19 -18.12 2.93
N THR A 307 2.38 -16.89 2.46
CA THR A 307 1.70 -16.39 1.26
C THR A 307 2.16 -17.09 -0.02
N GLN A 308 3.39 -17.61 -0.07
CA GLN A 308 3.85 -18.38 -1.21
C GLN A 308 3.05 -19.68 -1.33
N VAL A 309 2.99 -20.47 -0.26
CA VAL A 309 2.24 -21.73 -0.19
C VAL A 309 0.76 -21.52 -0.53
N LEU A 310 0.16 -20.45 -0.01
CA LEU A 310 -1.23 -20.12 -0.34
C LEU A 310 -1.41 -19.84 -1.84
N ASN A 311 -0.53 -19.03 -2.44
CA ASN A 311 -0.66 -18.67 -3.85
C ASN A 311 -0.32 -19.83 -4.80
N GLU A 312 0.58 -20.73 -4.42
CA GLU A 312 0.86 -21.96 -5.17
C GLU A 312 -0.41 -22.81 -5.28
N HIS A 313 -1.07 -23.07 -4.15
CA HIS A 313 -2.34 -23.80 -4.15
C HIS A 313 -3.44 -23.08 -4.97
N LEU A 314 -3.54 -21.75 -4.86
CA LEU A 314 -4.50 -20.99 -5.65
C LEU A 314 -4.28 -21.14 -7.16
N LYS A 315 -3.02 -21.19 -7.62
CA LYS A 315 -2.69 -21.41 -9.04
C LYS A 315 -3.15 -22.78 -9.54
N GLU A 316 -3.10 -23.81 -8.69
CA GLU A 316 -3.61 -25.15 -9.02
C GLU A 316 -5.14 -25.13 -9.21
N LEU A 317 -5.84 -24.31 -8.43
CA LEU A 317 -7.31 -24.18 -8.53
C LEU A 317 -7.75 -23.39 -9.77
N MET A 318 -6.96 -22.39 -10.17
CA MET A 318 -7.19 -21.59 -11.37
C MET A 318 -5.90 -20.89 -11.81
N GLU A 319 -5.55 -21.03 -13.08
CA GLU A 319 -4.36 -20.39 -13.65
C GLU A 319 -4.38 -18.86 -13.44
N GLY A 320 -3.29 -18.33 -12.88
CA GLY A 320 -3.14 -16.90 -12.58
C GLY A 320 -3.86 -16.43 -11.31
N LEU A 321 -4.53 -17.33 -10.58
CA LEU A 321 -5.17 -17.00 -9.32
C LEU A 321 -4.15 -16.71 -8.22
N THR A 322 -4.42 -15.67 -7.45
CA THR A 322 -3.65 -15.28 -6.27
C THR A 322 -4.59 -14.66 -5.25
N ALA A 323 -4.18 -14.57 -3.98
CA ALA A 323 -5.00 -14.00 -2.92
C ALA A 323 -5.50 -12.57 -3.23
N LYS A 324 -4.73 -11.78 -3.98
CA LYS A 324 -5.15 -10.42 -4.41
C LYS A 324 -6.38 -10.42 -5.32
N VAL A 325 -6.60 -11.48 -6.10
CA VAL A 325 -7.72 -11.56 -7.06
C VAL A 325 -9.06 -11.60 -6.34
N PHE A 326 -9.14 -12.26 -5.17
CA PHE A 326 -10.35 -12.28 -4.33
C PHE A 326 -10.80 -10.87 -3.93
N ARG A 327 -9.85 -9.98 -3.63
CA ARG A 327 -10.16 -8.57 -3.34
C ARG A 327 -10.63 -7.81 -4.58
N THR A 328 -10.13 -8.12 -5.78
CA THR A 328 -10.69 -7.51 -7.00
C THR A 328 -12.10 -8.04 -7.28
N TYR A 329 -12.29 -9.36 -7.15
CA TYR A 329 -13.55 -10.05 -7.34
C TYR A 329 -14.64 -9.55 -6.39
N ASN A 330 -14.42 -9.60 -5.08
CA ASN A 330 -15.38 -9.15 -4.08
C ASN A 330 -15.73 -7.67 -4.25
N ALA A 331 -14.75 -6.82 -4.56
CA ALA A 331 -14.99 -5.40 -4.81
C ALA A 331 -15.96 -5.20 -5.98
N SER A 332 -15.64 -5.81 -7.12
CA SER A 332 -16.41 -5.68 -8.35
C SER A 332 -17.80 -6.29 -8.23
N LYS A 333 -17.91 -7.50 -7.65
CA LYS A 333 -19.19 -8.20 -7.50
C LYS A 333 -20.12 -7.47 -6.55
N THR A 334 -19.63 -6.99 -5.40
CA THR A 334 -20.44 -6.18 -4.49
C THR A 334 -20.92 -4.90 -5.16
N LEU A 335 -20.05 -4.18 -5.86
CA LEU A 335 -20.47 -2.94 -6.54
C LEU A 335 -21.57 -3.22 -7.57
N GLN A 336 -21.40 -4.27 -8.39
CA GLN A 336 -22.41 -4.68 -9.36
C GLN A 336 -23.75 -4.99 -8.67
N SER A 337 -23.77 -5.90 -7.69
CA SER A 337 -25.01 -6.28 -7.00
C SER A 337 -25.67 -5.11 -6.27
N GLN A 338 -24.89 -4.17 -5.73
CA GLN A 338 -25.43 -2.98 -5.07
C GLN A 338 -25.99 -1.98 -6.08
N LEU A 339 -25.39 -1.84 -7.26
CA LEU A 339 -25.94 -1.00 -8.33
C LEU A 339 -27.26 -1.59 -8.84
N ASP A 340 -27.32 -2.90 -9.05
CA ASP A 340 -28.53 -3.60 -9.49
C ASP A 340 -29.67 -3.45 -8.46
N LEU A 341 -29.34 -3.46 -7.17
CA LEU A 341 -30.32 -3.32 -6.09
C LEU A 341 -30.78 -1.87 -5.85
N LEU A 342 -29.87 -0.90 -5.94
CA LEU A 342 -30.10 0.48 -5.49
C LEU A 342 -30.48 1.46 -6.61
N THR A 343 -30.29 1.07 -7.88
CA THR A 343 -30.49 1.98 -9.02
C THR A 343 -31.89 1.80 -9.61
N ASP A 344 -32.74 2.80 -9.42
CA ASP A 344 -34.03 2.88 -10.11
C ASP A 344 -33.83 3.37 -11.57
N PRO A 345 -34.28 2.60 -12.59
CA PRO A 345 -34.20 3.01 -13.99
C PRO A 345 -34.90 4.34 -14.30
N SER A 346 -35.98 4.67 -13.59
CA SER A 346 -36.79 5.87 -13.78
C SER A 346 -36.22 7.12 -13.08
N ALA A 347 -35.24 6.94 -12.19
CA ALA A 347 -34.66 8.02 -11.41
C ALA A 347 -33.89 9.04 -12.29
N THR A 348 -33.85 10.28 -11.80
CA THR A 348 -33.08 11.37 -12.40
C THR A 348 -31.57 11.12 -12.30
N VAL A 349 -30.78 11.85 -13.11
CA VAL A 349 -29.30 11.72 -13.09
C VAL A 349 -28.71 11.99 -11.68
N PRO A 350 -29.13 13.03 -10.93
CA PRO A 350 -28.64 13.25 -9.55
C PRO A 350 -28.96 12.10 -8.59
N GLU A 351 -30.14 11.50 -8.70
CA GLU A 351 -30.56 10.37 -7.87
C GLU A 351 -29.77 9.10 -8.20
N LYS A 352 -29.53 8.83 -9.49
CA LYS A 352 -28.64 7.75 -9.94
C LYS A 352 -27.21 7.95 -9.43
N LEU A 353 -26.71 9.19 -9.40
CA LEU A 353 -25.41 9.49 -8.82
C LEU A 353 -25.38 9.24 -7.30
N LEU A 354 -26.48 9.55 -6.59
CA LEU A 354 -26.62 9.22 -5.18
C LEU A 354 -26.64 7.70 -4.95
N ALA A 355 -27.37 6.94 -5.76
CA ALA A 355 -27.39 5.48 -5.72
C ALA A 355 -25.99 4.89 -5.98
N TYR A 356 -25.28 5.38 -7.00
CA TYR A 356 -23.89 5.02 -7.28
C TYR A 356 -22.97 5.26 -6.06
N ASN A 357 -23.08 6.43 -5.44
CA ASN A 357 -22.29 6.77 -4.26
C ASN A 357 -22.62 5.87 -3.05
N ARG A 358 -23.88 5.46 -2.88
CA ARG A 358 -24.29 4.50 -1.84
C ARG A 358 -23.70 3.11 -2.12
N ALA A 359 -23.81 2.61 -3.35
CA ALA A 359 -23.22 1.34 -3.76
C ALA A 359 -21.69 1.33 -3.56
N ASN A 360 -21.01 2.40 -3.97
CA ASN A 360 -19.56 2.53 -3.80
C ASN A 360 -19.12 2.63 -2.33
N ARG A 361 -19.98 3.17 -1.44
CA ARG A 361 -19.70 3.15 0.01
C ARG A 361 -19.69 1.74 0.58
N VAL A 362 -20.66 0.90 0.22
CA VAL A 362 -20.72 -0.51 0.66
C VAL A 362 -19.46 -1.25 0.19
N HIS A 363 -19.05 -1.03 -1.06
CA HIS A 363 -17.78 -1.51 -1.61
C HIS A 363 -16.57 -1.12 -0.73
N ILE A 364 -16.48 0.14 -0.27
CA ILE A 364 -15.38 0.60 0.60
C ILE A 364 -15.45 -0.04 2.00
N TYR A 365 -16.65 -0.26 2.54
CA TYR A 365 -16.83 -0.85 3.87
C TYR A 365 -16.33 -2.30 3.97
N ILE A 366 -16.42 -3.08 2.90
CA ILE A 366 -15.81 -4.43 2.84
C ILE A 366 -14.29 -4.38 3.07
N TYR A 367 -13.62 -3.27 2.75
CA TYR A 367 -12.18 -3.14 2.85
C TYR A 367 -11.67 -2.37 4.08
N ILE A 368 -12.52 -1.64 4.82
CA ILE A 368 -12.08 -0.63 5.80
C ILE A 368 -12.96 -0.54 7.08
N TYR A 369 -13.49 -1.62 7.64
CA TYR A 369 -14.04 -1.52 9.01
C TYR A 369 -12.87 -1.28 10.00
N VAL A 370 -12.70 -0.15 10.75
CA VAL A 370 -13.55 1.01 11.11
C VAL A 370 -12.68 2.25 11.40
N TYR A 371 -12.97 3.43 10.82
CA TYR A 371 -12.55 4.74 11.37
C TYR A 371 -13.71 5.63 11.86
N ASN A 372 -14.97 5.19 11.77
CA ASN A 372 -16.11 6.11 11.86
C ASN A 372 -16.90 6.18 13.17
N ASN A 373 -16.53 5.44 14.24
CA ASN A 373 -17.18 5.62 15.54
C ASN A 373 -16.50 6.64 16.48
N LYS A 374 -15.28 7.13 16.20
CA LYS A 374 -14.62 8.17 17.03
C LYS A 374 -14.72 9.60 16.48
N LYS A 375 -14.80 9.82 15.16
CA LYS A 375 -14.88 11.19 14.60
C LYS A 375 -16.28 11.83 14.69
N LYS A 376 -17.37 11.04 14.67
CA LYS A 376 -18.73 11.58 14.84
C LYS A 376 -18.99 12.16 16.24
N LYS A 377 -18.28 11.69 17.29
CA LYS A 377 -18.39 12.29 18.64
C LYS A 377 -17.57 13.58 18.81
N LYS A 378 -16.46 13.76 18.08
CA LYS A 378 -15.65 15.01 18.17
C LYS A 378 -16.17 16.18 17.33
N LYS A 379 -17.00 15.93 16.30
CA LYS A 379 -17.64 17.01 15.52
C LYS A 379 -19.03 17.43 16.02
N LYS A 380 -19.60 16.75 17.01
CA LYS A 380 -20.82 17.16 17.73
C LYS A 380 -20.53 17.89 19.06
N LYS A 381 -19.25 18.12 19.36
CA LYS A 381 -18.78 18.96 20.47
C LYS A 381 -17.70 19.91 19.94
N LYS A 382 -18.09 20.83 19.07
CA LYS A 382 -17.43 22.11 18.79
C LYS A 382 -18.42 23.01 18.09
#